data_AF-A0A534ZX39-F1
#
_entry.id   AF-A0A534ZX39-F1
#
_cell.length_a   1.000
_cell.length_b   1.000
_cell.length_c   1.000
_cell.angle_alpha   90.00
_cell.angle_beta   90.00
_cell.angle_gamma   90.00
#
_symmetry.space_group_name_H-M   'P 1'
#
loop_
_entity.id
_entity.type
_entity.pdbx_description
1 polymer ?
#
loop_
_entity_poly.entity_id
_entity_poly.type
_entity_poly.pdbx_seq_one_letter_code
_entity_poly.pdbx_strand_id
1 'polypeptide(L)'
;MQGVQAREWRRYGFGGPPQPWEHNAQRDLDRLATSYYLDALEQHRRAVESTDDDEAQRRLEELFTTATRHKHEIDFTLRHWATPVERARLEDRLGQLMRISRRLRAFVDASGGEDDPDPADEAAAVA
;
A
#
# COMPACT_ATOMS: atom_id res chain seq x y z
N MET A 1 -0.25 -47.93 -6.35
CA MET A 1 0.03 -46.83 -5.40
C MET A 1 -0.57 -45.49 -5.88
N GLN A 2 -1.89 -45.39 -6.08
CA GLN A 2 -2.54 -44.15 -6.59
C GLN A 2 -3.47 -43.45 -5.57
N GLY A 3 -3.68 -44.04 -4.38
CA GLY A 3 -4.63 -43.53 -3.38
C GLY A 3 -4.04 -42.58 -2.31
N VAL A 4 -2.71 -42.45 -2.24
CA VAL A 4 -2.05 -41.65 -1.18
C VAL A 4 -1.99 -40.17 -1.57
N GLN A 5 -1.70 -39.87 -2.84
CA GLN A 5 -1.59 -38.49 -3.31
C GLN A 5 -2.92 -37.74 -3.15
N ALA A 6 -4.06 -38.31 -3.60
CA ALA A 6 -5.38 -37.67 -3.54
C ALA A 6 -5.88 -37.28 -2.12
N ARG A 7 -5.32 -37.90 -1.05
CA ARG A 7 -5.66 -37.55 0.34
C ARG A 7 -4.87 -36.35 0.87
N GLU A 8 -3.64 -36.12 0.40
CA GLU A 8 -2.85 -34.96 0.82
C GLU A 8 -3.45 -33.64 0.30
N TRP A 9 -4.00 -33.62 -0.92
CA TRP A 9 -4.58 -32.40 -1.51
C TRP A 9 -5.82 -31.87 -0.76
N ARG A 10 -6.59 -32.75 -0.11
CA ARG A 10 -7.74 -32.33 0.71
C ARG A 10 -7.32 -31.55 1.97
N ARG A 11 -6.04 -31.61 2.36
CA ARG A 11 -5.51 -30.87 3.52
C ARG A 11 -5.28 -29.39 3.21
N TYR A 12 -5.20 -29.02 1.93
CA TYR A 12 -4.80 -27.67 1.49
C TYR A 12 -5.96 -26.77 1.04
N GLY A 13 -7.22 -27.25 1.13
CA GLY A 13 -8.40 -26.45 0.75
C GLY A 13 -8.39 -25.99 -0.72
N PHE A 14 -9.19 -24.96 -1.04
CA PHE A 14 -9.35 -24.40 -2.40
C PHE A 14 -8.07 -23.72 -2.96
N GLY A 15 -6.98 -23.64 -2.17
CA GLY A 15 -5.78 -22.88 -2.51
C GLY A 15 -4.67 -23.67 -3.19
N GLY A 16 -4.74 -25.01 -3.20
CA GLY A 16 -3.61 -25.86 -3.60
C GLY A 16 -2.47 -25.84 -2.56
N PRO A 17 -1.43 -26.67 -2.73
CA PRO A 17 -0.33 -26.72 -1.77
C PRO A 17 0.49 -25.42 -1.80
N PRO A 18 1.06 -24.99 -0.66
CA PRO A 18 2.01 -23.88 -0.63
C PRO A 18 3.21 -24.19 -1.51
N GLN A 19 3.63 -23.21 -2.31
CA GLN A 19 4.77 -23.32 -3.21
C GLN A 19 5.85 -22.32 -2.81
N PRO A 20 7.15 -22.66 -2.97
CA PRO A 20 8.23 -21.71 -2.74
C PRO A 20 8.11 -20.53 -3.71
N TRP A 21 8.56 -19.36 -3.27
CA TRP A 21 8.63 -18.18 -4.13
C TRP A 21 9.55 -18.45 -5.33
N GLU A 22 9.18 -17.91 -6.49
CA GLU A 22 10.09 -17.92 -7.63
C GLU A 22 11.35 -17.12 -7.31
N HIS A 23 12.43 -17.42 -8.03
CA HIS A 23 13.71 -16.76 -7.79
C HIS A 23 13.57 -15.24 -7.90
N ASN A 24 14.05 -14.51 -6.90
CA ASN A 24 13.90 -13.05 -6.72
C ASN A 24 12.47 -12.52 -6.50
N ALA A 25 11.40 -13.26 -6.83
CA ALA A 25 10.03 -12.76 -6.70
C ALA A 25 9.70 -12.29 -5.27
N GLN A 26 10.09 -13.06 -4.25
CA GLN A 26 9.90 -12.67 -2.85
C GLN A 26 10.55 -11.32 -2.52
N ARG A 27 11.78 -11.11 -3.01
CA ARG A 27 12.57 -9.90 -2.78
C ARG A 27 11.99 -8.69 -3.51
N ASP A 28 11.53 -8.89 -4.75
CA ASP A 28 10.99 -7.81 -5.56
C ASP A 28 9.62 -7.36 -5.04
N LEU A 29 8.78 -8.31 -4.60
CA LEU A 29 7.51 -8.02 -3.91
C LEU A 29 7.73 -7.29 -2.58
N ASP A 30 8.72 -7.73 -1.79
CA ASP A 30 9.09 -7.08 -0.52
C ASP A 30 9.56 -5.63 -0.73
N ARG A 31 10.44 -5.42 -1.72
CA ARG A 31 10.91 -4.08 -2.11
C ARG A 31 9.76 -3.19 -2.54
N LEU A 32 8.85 -3.71 -3.35
CA LEU A 32 7.70 -2.95 -3.84
C LEU A 32 6.74 -2.58 -2.69
N ALA A 33 6.41 -3.54 -1.83
CA ALA A 33 5.59 -3.32 -0.64
C ALA A 33 6.21 -2.24 0.27
N THR A 34 7.52 -2.35 0.50
CA THR A 34 8.26 -1.39 1.32
C THR A 34 8.27 -0.01 0.68
N SER A 35 8.48 0.09 -0.63
CA SER A 35 8.46 1.38 -1.34
C SER A 35 7.09 2.06 -1.23
N TYR A 36 5.99 1.34 -1.45
CA TYR A 36 4.64 1.92 -1.33
C TYR A 36 4.29 2.30 0.11
N TYR A 37 4.74 1.50 1.09
CA TYR A 37 4.50 1.82 2.49
C TYR A 37 5.31 3.03 2.97
N LEU A 38 6.56 3.18 2.55
CA LEU A 38 7.37 4.36 2.84
C LEU A 38 6.79 5.62 2.21
N ASP A 39 6.29 5.52 0.97
CA ASP A 39 5.55 6.63 0.34
C ASP A 39 4.29 6.96 1.16
N ALA A 40 3.49 5.97 1.55
CA ALA A 40 2.31 6.19 2.39
C ALA A 40 2.65 6.84 3.75
N LEU A 41 3.75 6.44 4.40
CA LEU A 41 4.25 7.04 5.64
C LEU A 41 4.56 8.53 5.47
N GLU A 42 5.32 8.86 4.43
CA GLU A 42 5.71 10.25 4.17
C GLU A 42 4.50 11.12 3.79
N GLN A 43 3.61 10.62 2.92
CA GLN A 43 2.42 11.38 2.54
C GLN A 43 1.43 11.53 3.71
N HIS A 44 1.27 10.52 4.57
CA HIS A 44 0.44 10.62 5.77
C HIS A 44 0.97 11.71 6.71
N ARG A 45 2.29 11.74 6.97
CA ARG A 45 2.93 12.77 7.79
C ARG A 45 2.62 14.18 7.24
N ARG A 46 2.83 14.39 5.94
CA ARG A 46 2.54 15.68 5.28
C ARG A 46 1.06 16.04 5.32
N ALA A 47 0.18 15.07 5.08
CA ALA A 47 -1.27 15.29 5.04
C ALA A 47 -1.83 15.69 6.42
N VAL A 48 -1.31 15.10 7.50
CA VAL A 48 -1.67 15.47 8.87
C VAL A 48 -1.15 16.86 9.22
N GLU A 49 0.05 17.21 8.77
CA GLU A 49 0.63 18.56 8.95
C GLU A 49 -0.09 19.65 8.15
N SER A 50 -0.82 19.28 7.08
CA SER A 50 -1.45 20.24 6.14
C SER A 50 -2.95 20.46 6.35
N THR A 51 -3.58 19.87 7.37
CA THR A 51 -5.04 19.97 7.57
C THR A 51 -5.43 20.12 9.04
N ASP A 52 -6.26 21.13 9.32
CA ASP A 52 -6.90 21.34 10.62
C ASP A 52 -8.34 20.78 10.67
N ASP A 53 -8.83 20.17 9.58
CA ASP A 53 -10.15 19.52 9.53
C ASP A 53 -10.13 18.14 10.20
N ASP A 54 -10.81 18.02 11.35
CA ASP A 54 -10.98 16.78 12.13
C ASP A 54 -11.59 15.61 11.32
N GLU A 55 -12.47 15.89 10.35
CA GLU A 55 -13.05 14.86 9.49
C GLU A 55 -12.04 14.39 8.44
N ALA A 56 -11.25 15.30 7.88
CA ALA A 56 -10.15 14.95 6.99
C ALA A 56 -9.08 14.13 7.73
N GLN A 57 -8.70 14.53 8.95
CA GLN A 57 -7.76 13.79 9.79
C GLN A 57 -8.23 12.36 10.04
N ARG A 58 -9.49 12.15 10.44
CA ARG A 58 -10.05 10.80 10.65
C ARG A 58 -9.98 9.94 9.39
N ARG A 59 -10.27 10.50 8.22
CA ARG A 59 -10.16 9.77 6.94
C ARG A 59 -8.71 9.42 6.59
N LEU A 60 -7.75 10.29 6.89
CA LEU A 60 -6.32 10.02 6.70
C LEU A 60 -5.85 8.88 7.61
N GLU A 61 -6.25 8.89 8.88
CA GLU A 61 -5.94 7.84 9.84
C GLU A 61 -6.54 6.48 9.43
N GLU A 62 -7.78 6.45 8.93
CA GLU A 62 -8.42 5.24 8.42
C GLU A 62 -7.66 4.65 7.21
N LEU A 63 -7.26 5.52 6.26
CA LEU A 63 -6.45 5.11 5.12
C LEU A 63 -5.10 4.55 5.57
N PHE A 64 -4.43 5.23 6.50
CA PHE A 64 -3.10 4.84 6.97
C PHE A 64 -3.13 3.57 7.83
N THR A 65 -4.16 3.39 8.65
CA THR A 65 -4.42 2.15 9.39
C THR A 65 -4.61 0.98 8.42
N THR A 66 -5.36 1.20 7.34
CA THR A 66 -5.56 0.19 6.28
C THR A 66 -4.25 -0.13 5.57
N ALA A 67 -3.42 0.86 5.24
CA ALA A 67 -2.10 0.66 4.64
C ALA A 67 -1.17 -0.17 5.55
N THR A 68 -1.14 0.15 6.84
CA THR A 68 -0.34 -0.57 7.85
C THR A 68 -0.77 -2.03 7.96
N ARG A 69 -2.09 -2.29 7.97
CA ARG A 69 -2.63 -3.65 7.95
C ARG A 69 -2.20 -4.40 6.69
N HIS A 70 -2.31 -3.81 5.50
CA HIS A 70 -1.88 -4.46 4.27
C HIS A 70 -0.39 -4.75 4.26
N LYS A 71 0.45 -3.83 4.74
CA LYS A 71 1.89 -4.05 4.86
C LYS A 71 2.20 -5.26 5.75
N HIS A 72 1.58 -5.35 6.93
CA HIS A 72 1.76 -6.50 7.82
C HIS A 72 1.30 -7.82 7.18
N GLU A 73 0.16 -7.81 6.49
CA GLU A 73 -0.36 -8.99 5.82
C GLU A 73 0.55 -9.45 4.67
N ILE A 74 1.13 -8.52 3.90
CA ILE A 74 2.11 -8.81 2.86
C ILE A 74 3.38 -9.41 3.47
N ASP A 75 3.95 -8.76 4.50
CA ASP A 75 5.17 -9.21 5.16
C ASP A 75 5.01 -10.60 5.78
N PHE A 76 3.84 -10.86 6.35
CA PHE A 76 3.53 -12.18 6.89
C PHE A 76 3.53 -13.23 5.78
N THR A 77 2.84 -12.98 4.66
CA THR A 77 2.80 -13.92 3.55
C THR A 77 4.18 -14.15 2.93
N LEU A 78 5.00 -13.11 2.77
CA LEU A 78 6.34 -13.23 2.17
C LEU A 78 7.33 -14.04 3.03
N ARG A 79 7.12 -14.20 4.34
CA ARG A 79 8.02 -14.99 5.21
C ARG A 79 7.87 -16.51 5.02
N HIS A 80 6.82 -16.95 4.34
CA HIS A 80 6.46 -18.36 4.23
C HIS A 80 6.25 -18.75 2.77
N TRP A 81 6.23 -20.06 2.49
CA TRP A 81 5.69 -20.53 1.21
C TRP A 81 4.21 -20.18 1.14
N ALA A 82 3.74 -19.83 -0.06
CA ALA A 82 2.39 -19.34 -0.26
C ALA A 82 1.64 -20.21 -1.25
N THR A 83 0.38 -20.48 -0.95
CA THR A 83 -0.58 -21.06 -1.89
C THR A 83 -0.88 -20.07 -3.03
N PRO A 84 -1.28 -20.55 -4.22
CA PRO A 84 -1.79 -19.71 -5.30
C PRO A 84 -2.80 -18.63 -4.87
N VAL A 85 -3.72 -18.96 -3.95
CA VAL A 85 -4.72 -18.00 -3.46
C VAL A 85 -4.09 -16.92 -2.57
N GLU A 86 -3.14 -17.30 -1.71
CA GLU A 86 -2.40 -16.32 -0.89
C GLU A 86 -1.54 -15.40 -1.75
N ARG A 87 -0.97 -15.90 -2.86
CA ARG A 87 -0.24 -15.09 -3.84
C ARG A 87 -1.15 -14.06 -4.51
N ALA A 88 -2.30 -14.49 -5.02
CA ALA A 88 -3.27 -13.58 -5.61
C ALA A 88 -3.76 -12.51 -4.62
N ARG A 89 -3.99 -12.89 -3.35
CA ARG A 89 -4.34 -11.94 -2.29
C ARG A 89 -3.20 -10.97 -1.96
N LEU A 90 -1.96 -11.44 -1.97
CA LEU A 90 -0.79 -10.58 -1.77
C LEU A 90 -0.65 -9.55 -2.89
N GLU A 91 -0.85 -9.96 -4.14
CA GLU A 91 -0.82 -9.06 -5.30
C GLU A 91 -1.93 -8.02 -5.24
N ASP A 92 -3.15 -8.43 -4.86
CA ASP A 92 -4.25 -7.50 -4.66
C ASP A 92 -3.95 -6.49 -3.53
N ARG A 93 -3.42 -6.97 -2.40
CA ARG A 93 -2.98 -6.11 -1.28
C ARG A 93 -1.88 -5.13 -1.68
N LEU A 94 -0.92 -5.56 -2.51
CA LEU A 94 0.10 -4.67 -3.08
C LEU A 94 -0.55 -3.57 -3.93
N GLY A 95 -1.53 -3.93 -4.76
CA GLY A 95 -2.33 -2.98 -5.54
C GLY A 95 -3.12 -2.01 -4.65
N GLN A 96 -3.71 -2.50 -3.55
CA GLN A 96 -4.42 -1.65 -2.58
C GLN A 96 -3.46 -0.68 -1.88
N LEU A 97 -2.28 -1.15 -1.44
CA LEU A 97 -1.26 -0.32 -0.81
C LEU A 97 -0.77 0.80 -1.76
N MET A 98 -0.51 0.47 -3.02
CA MET A 98 -0.19 1.46 -4.06
C MET A 98 -1.29 2.52 -4.23
N ARG A 99 -2.56 2.11 -4.27
CA ARG A 99 -3.69 3.04 -4.43
C ARG A 99 -3.83 3.95 -3.21
N ILE A 100 -3.61 3.43 -2.00
CA ILE A 100 -3.62 4.23 -0.78
C ILE A 100 -2.48 5.26 -0.80
N SER A 101 -1.25 4.87 -1.16
CA SER A 101 -0.13 5.82 -1.24
C SER A 101 -0.41 6.95 -2.22
N ARG A 102 -0.97 6.64 -3.40
CA ARG A 102 -1.39 7.65 -4.39
C ARG A 102 -2.52 8.54 -3.88
N ARG A 103 -3.47 8.00 -3.13
CA ARG A 103 -4.58 8.78 -2.56
C ARG A 103 -4.10 9.75 -1.48
N LEU A 104 -3.16 9.32 -0.64
CA LEU A 104 -2.52 10.20 0.35
C LEU A 104 -1.73 11.31 -0.35
N ARG A 105 -0.99 10.99 -1.41
CA ARG A 105 -0.29 12.02 -2.22
C ARG A 105 -1.26 13.03 -2.83
N ALA A 106 -2.34 12.55 -3.46
CA ALA A 106 -3.33 13.43 -4.07
C ALA A 106 -4.02 14.34 -3.05
N PHE A 107 -4.16 13.91 -1.79
CA PHE A 107 -4.62 14.76 -0.71
C PHE A 107 -3.62 15.89 -0.43
N VAL A 108 -2.34 15.56 -0.24
CA VAL A 108 -1.27 16.55 -0.02
C VAL A 108 -1.18 17.55 -1.17
N ASP A 109 -1.22 17.06 -2.42
CA ASP A 109 -1.16 17.91 -3.61
C ASP A 109 -2.38 18.85 -3.71
N ALA A 110 -3.56 18.42 -3.24
CA ALA A 110 -4.76 19.25 -3.21
C ALA A 110 -4.74 20.28 -2.07
N SER A 111 -4.15 19.95 -0.92
CA SER A 111 -3.98 20.85 0.22
C SER A 111 -2.86 21.88 0.02
N GLY A 112 -1.85 21.57 -0.80
CA GLY A 112 -0.73 22.47 -1.10
C GLY A 112 -0.95 23.43 -2.26
N GLY A 113 -2.19 23.55 -2.77
CA GLY A 113 -2.53 24.34 -3.96
C GLY A 113 -2.81 25.84 -3.72
N GLU A 114 -2.60 26.37 -2.52
CA GLU A 114 -2.70 27.81 -2.21
C GLU A 114 -1.30 28.41 -2.06
N ASP A 115 -0.59 28.60 -3.18
CA ASP A 115 0.52 29.55 -3.35
C ASP A 115 0.95 29.56 -4.83
N ASP A 116 0.00 29.76 -5.74
CA ASP A 116 0.36 30.35 -7.04
C ASP A 116 0.44 31.86 -6.77
N PRO A 117 1.63 32.49 -6.77
CA PRO A 117 1.73 33.91 -6.55
C PRO A 117 0.89 34.62 -7.61
N ASP A 118 -0.11 35.39 -7.17
CA ASP A 118 -0.92 36.20 -8.06
C ASP A 118 0.03 37.09 -8.88
N PRO A 119 0.05 36.99 -10.23
CA PRO A 119 0.90 37.85 -11.06
C PRO A 119 0.58 39.35 -10.91
N ALA A 120 -0.49 39.71 -10.18
CA ALA A 120 -0.79 41.07 -9.80
C ALA A 120 0.12 41.65 -8.68
N ASP A 121 0.69 40.82 -7.79
CA ASP A 121 1.52 41.31 -6.68
C ASP A 121 2.96 41.69 -7.11
N GLU A 122 3.46 41.10 -8.21
CA GLU A 122 4.78 41.45 -8.76
C GLU A 122 4.78 42.83 -9.45
N ALA A 123 3.61 43.31 -9.89
CA ALA A 123 3.44 44.63 -10.51
C ALA A 123 3.37 45.79 -9.50
N ALA A 124 2.99 45.51 -8.24
CA ALA A 124 2.88 46.52 -7.20
C ALA A 124 4.21 46.82 -6.50
N ALA A 125 5.18 45.90 -6.55
CA ALA A 125 6.49 46.06 -5.91
C ALA A 125 7.49 46.95 -6.71
N VAL A 126 7.09 47.43 -7.89
CA VAL A 126 7.95 48.22 -8.81
C VAL A 126 7.43 49.66 -9.00
N ALA A 127 6.44 50.10 -8.22
CA ALA A 127 5.89 51.46 -8.27
C ALA A 127 6.53 52.42 -7.25
#